data_AF-A0A9D4RGT4-F1
#
_entry.id   AF-A0A9D4RGT4-F1
#
_cell.length_a   1.000
_cell.length_b   1.000
_cell.length_c   1.000
_cell.angle_alpha   90.00
_cell.angle_beta   90.00
_cell.angle_gamma   90.00
#
_symmetry.space_group_name_H-M   'P 1'
#
loop_
_entity.id
_entity.type
_entity.pdbx_description
1 polymer ?
#
loop_
_entity_poly.entity_id
_entity_poly.type
_entity_poly.pdbx_seq_one_letter_code
_entity_poly.pdbx_strand_id
1 'polypeptide(L)'
;MNAKLLLVLMGVVQTSSGALSYGLIETELVHGETVKFCTYKGMRLLPTSDFVDYDACKKCQCDENGLSCQSVGTYVASAVRGTKCKNVKIACQTTWVLRSDTKRKCPKHLMPISIGEVGK
;
A
#
# COMPACT_ATOMS: atom_id res chain seq x y z
N MET A 1 34.67 33.91 14.71
CA MET A 1 34.42 32.82 13.73
C MET A 1 32.93 32.55 13.73
N ASN A 2 32.25 32.86 12.62
CA ASN A 2 30.78 32.88 12.52
C ASN A 2 30.26 31.47 12.19
N ALA A 3 29.52 30.85 13.10
CA ALA A 3 28.75 29.64 12.79
C ALA A 3 27.32 30.06 12.37
N LYS A 4 27.06 30.07 11.06
CA LYS A 4 25.71 30.16 10.52
C LYS A 4 25.02 28.79 10.70
N LEU A 5 24.13 28.72 11.69
CA LEU A 5 23.22 27.59 11.90
C LEU A 5 22.08 27.69 10.86
N LEU A 6 22.15 26.86 9.81
CA LEU A 6 21.08 26.71 8.82
C LEU A 6 20.04 25.73 9.35
N LEU A 7 18.93 26.26 9.87
CA LEU A 7 17.70 25.53 10.16
C LEU A 7 17.01 25.17 8.84
N VAL A 8 17.12 23.91 8.42
CA VAL A 8 16.31 23.36 7.32
C VAL A 8 14.95 22.99 7.90
N LEU A 9 13.96 23.86 7.66
CA LEU A 9 12.55 23.63 7.91
C LEU A 9 12.05 22.51 6.98
N MET A 10 12.01 21.27 7.46
CA MET A 10 11.25 20.20 6.82
C MET A 10 9.75 20.40 7.13
N GLY A 11 9.07 21.16 6.27
CA GLY A 11 7.62 21.23 6.25
C GLY A 11 7.04 19.91 5.73
N VAL A 12 6.48 19.10 6.62
CA VAL A 12 5.71 17.92 6.22
C VAL A 12 4.30 18.38 5.84
N VAL A 13 4.05 18.51 4.55
CA VAL A 13 2.71 18.73 4.00
C VAL A 13 1.95 17.40 4.04
N GLN A 14 1.09 17.23 5.04
CA GLN A 14 0.12 16.12 5.07
C GLN A 14 -1.10 16.51 4.25
N THR A 15 -1.21 16.01 3.01
CA THR A 15 -2.47 16.00 2.27
C THR A 15 -3.15 14.64 2.43
N SER A 16 -4.30 14.68 3.09
CA SER A 16 -5.20 13.55 3.30
C SER A 16 -5.97 13.24 2.01
N SER A 17 -5.47 12.31 1.20
CA SER A 17 -6.26 11.48 0.25
C SER A 17 -5.32 10.51 -0.47
N GLY A 18 -5.30 9.25 -0.04
CA GLY A 18 -4.40 8.21 -0.59
C GLY A 18 -2.94 8.47 -0.23
N ALA A 19 -2.45 7.87 0.85
CA ALA A 19 -1.10 8.12 1.36
C ALA A 19 -0.01 7.65 0.38
N LEU A 20 0.33 8.52 -0.58
CA LEU A 20 1.53 8.42 -1.38
C LEU A 20 2.73 8.53 -0.44
N SER A 21 3.42 7.41 -0.26
CA SER A 21 4.69 7.37 0.44
C SER A 21 5.78 7.55 -0.61
N TYR A 22 6.50 8.67 -0.57
CA TYR A 22 7.64 8.92 -1.44
C TYR A 22 8.93 8.39 -0.80
N GLY A 23 9.61 7.47 -1.46
CA GLY A 23 10.97 7.03 -1.10
C GLY A 23 12.00 7.82 -1.90
N LEU A 24 13.12 8.18 -1.26
CA LEU A 24 14.24 8.86 -1.93
C LEU A 24 14.90 7.96 -2.98
N ILE A 25 15.42 8.58 -4.03
CA ILE A 25 16.25 7.93 -5.03
C ILE A 25 17.71 8.03 -4.62
N GLU A 26 18.42 6.90 -4.68
CA GLU A 26 19.84 6.82 -4.40
C GLU A 26 20.63 6.65 -5.71
N THR A 27 21.87 7.13 -5.74
CA THR A 27 22.76 7.03 -6.90
C THR A 27 24.06 6.35 -6.52
N GLU A 28 24.54 5.45 -7.38
CA GLU A 28 25.81 4.74 -7.22
C GLU A 28 26.57 4.74 -8.56
N LEU A 29 27.90 4.81 -8.49
CA LEU A 29 28.77 4.70 -9.66
C LEU A 29 29.14 3.23 -9.90
N VAL A 30 28.71 2.67 -11.03
CA VAL A 30 29.02 1.30 -11.45
C VAL A 30 29.75 1.36 -12.79
N HIS A 31 31.02 0.93 -12.82
CA HIS A 31 31.89 0.99 -14.02
C HIS A 31 31.97 2.38 -14.69
N GLY A 32 31.89 3.46 -13.91
CA GLY A 32 31.91 4.83 -14.42
C GLY A 32 30.55 5.36 -14.87
N GLU A 33 29.49 4.54 -14.80
CA GLU A 33 28.12 4.96 -15.07
C GLU A 33 27.37 5.26 -13.77
N THR A 34 26.58 6.34 -13.76
CA THR A 34 25.72 6.65 -12.62
C THR A 34 24.43 5.85 -12.73
N VAL A 35 24.22 4.93 -11.80
CA VAL A 35 23.01 4.11 -11.69
C VAL A 35 22.14 4.66 -10.57
N LYS A 36 20.86 4.83 -10.86
CA LYS A 36 19.84 5.23 -9.88
C LYS A 36 19.09 4.00 -9.38
N PHE A 37 18.63 4.03 -8.13
CA PHE A 37 17.79 2.98 -7.56
C PHE A 37 16.89 3.53 -6.47
N CYS A 38 15.72 2.89 -6.30
CA CYS A 38 14.86 3.12 -5.15
C CYS A 38 15.11 2.06 -4.09
N THR A 39 15.02 2.44 -2.82
CA THR A 39 15.10 1.52 -1.69
C THR A 39 13.70 1.26 -1.11
N TYR A 40 13.30 -0.01 -1.03
CA TYR A 40 12.04 -0.41 -0.40
C TYR A 40 12.21 -1.67 0.45
N LYS A 41 11.95 -1.58 1.76
CA LYS A 41 12.10 -2.69 2.72
C LYS A 41 13.47 -3.42 2.60
N GLY A 42 14.55 -2.65 2.34
CA GLY A 42 15.90 -3.19 2.16
C GLY A 42 16.20 -3.76 0.77
N MET A 43 15.23 -3.79 -0.14
CA MET A 43 15.44 -4.14 -1.55
C MET A 43 15.83 -2.92 -2.36
N ARG A 44 16.76 -3.10 -3.30
CA ARG A 44 17.14 -2.10 -4.30
C ARG A 44 16.39 -2.38 -5.60
N LEU A 45 15.66 -1.39 -6.08
CA LEU A 45 14.80 -1.49 -7.25
C LEU A 45 15.34 -0.57 -8.34
N LEU A 46 15.40 -1.08 -9.56
CA LEU A 46 15.77 -0.27 -10.71
C LEU A 46 14.63 0.69 -11.08
N PRO A 47 14.95 1.88 -11.62
CA PRO A 47 13.96 2.73 -12.24
C PRO A 47 13.16 1.94 -13.28
N THR A 48 11.87 2.27 -13.41
CA THR A 48 10.84 1.55 -14.19
C THR A 48 10.25 0.30 -13.55
N SER A 49 10.74 -0.14 -12.39
CA SER A 49 10.16 -1.30 -11.70
C SER A 49 8.78 -0.98 -11.11
N ASP A 50 7.80 -1.84 -11.34
CA ASP A 50 6.51 -1.83 -10.65
C ASP A 50 6.25 -3.14 -9.90
N PHE A 51 5.65 -3.05 -8.71
CA PHE A 51 5.35 -4.22 -7.89
C PHE A 51 4.17 -3.98 -6.93
N VAL A 52 3.62 -5.07 -6.40
CA VAL A 52 2.59 -5.02 -5.35
C VAL A 52 3.17 -5.59 -4.06
N ASP A 53 3.16 -4.77 -3.01
CA ASP A 53 3.37 -5.21 -1.65
C ASP A 53 2.04 -5.73 -1.09
N TYR A 54 1.89 -7.05 -1.03
CA TYR A 54 0.69 -7.70 -0.52
C TYR A 54 0.54 -7.63 1.00
N ASP A 55 1.62 -7.36 1.75
CA ASP A 55 1.57 -7.20 3.20
C ASP A 55 1.06 -5.81 3.56
N ALA A 56 1.60 -4.79 2.91
CA ALA A 56 1.20 -3.40 3.10
C ALA A 56 -0.05 -3.02 2.29
N CYS A 57 -0.45 -3.88 1.35
CA CYS A 57 -1.46 -3.60 0.35
C CYS A 57 -1.22 -2.30 -0.38
N LYS A 58 -0.03 -2.20 -0.97
CA LYS A 58 0.39 -1.06 -1.78
C LYS A 58 0.83 -1.53 -3.16
N LYS A 59 0.42 -0.82 -4.20
CA LYS A 59 1.07 -0.88 -5.51
C LYS A 59 2.13 0.20 -5.53
N CYS A 60 3.36 -0.19 -5.81
CA CYS A 60 4.52 0.68 -5.80
C CYS A 60 5.15 0.74 -7.19
N GLN A 61 5.70 1.90 -7.52
CA GLN A 61 6.45 2.17 -8.75
C GLN A 61 7.73 2.90 -8.37
N CYS A 62 8.86 2.41 -8.86
CA CYS A 62 10.13 3.12 -8.82
C CYS A 62 10.34 3.81 -10.17
N ASP A 63 10.45 5.12 -10.18
CA ASP A 63 10.77 5.91 -11.37
C ASP A 63 12.01 6.79 -11.12
N GLU A 64 12.33 7.67 -12.07
CA GLU A 64 13.50 8.55 -11.97
C GLU A 64 13.41 9.60 -10.86
N ASN A 65 12.22 9.81 -10.30
CA ASN A 65 11.94 10.76 -9.22
C ASN A 65 11.93 10.06 -7.85
N GLY A 66 11.88 8.73 -7.83
CA GLY A 66 11.94 7.92 -6.62
C GLY A 66 10.84 6.87 -6.56
N LEU A 67 10.52 6.45 -5.33
CA LEU A 67 9.51 5.42 -5.11
C LEU A 67 8.16 6.06 -4.81
N SER A 68 7.13 5.69 -5.57
CA SER A 68 5.73 6.07 -5.33
C SER A 68 4.91 4.83 -4.98
N CYS A 69 4.25 4.85 -3.82
CA CYS A 69 3.38 3.74 -3.41
C CYS A 69 1.96 4.22 -3.09
N GLN A 70 0.97 3.54 -3.66
CA GLN A 70 -0.45 3.81 -3.43
C GLN A 70 -1.13 2.60 -2.81
N SER A 71 -1.98 2.83 -1.81
CA SER A 71 -2.79 1.75 -1.24
C SER A 71 -3.69 1.12 -2.29
N VAL A 72 -3.75 -0.21 -2.31
CA VAL A 72 -4.63 -0.98 -3.19
C VAL A 72 -5.55 -1.88 -2.37
N GLY A 73 -6.77 -2.05 -2.87
CA GLY A 73 -7.79 -2.86 -2.22
C GLY A 73 -8.89 -2.05 -1.53
N THR A 74 -10.05 -2.68 -1.36
CA THR A 74 -11.18 -2.13 -0.61
C THR A 74 -11.06 -2.53 0.86
N TYR A 75 -10.96 -1.55 1.75
CA TYR A 75 -11.07 -1.79 3.19
C TYR A 75 -12.54 -1.87 3.57
N VAL A 76 -13.08 -3.08 3.70
CA VAL A 76 -14.40 -3.28 4.29
C VAL A 76 -14.20 -3.83 5.70
N ALA A 77 -13.96 -2.95 6.67
CA ALA A 77 -13.99 -3.32 8.08
C ALA A 77 -15.44 -3.47 8.54
N SER A 78 -16.04 -4.60 8.20
CA SER A 78 -17.34 -4.98 8.74
C SER A 78 -17.20 -6.33 9.42
N ALA A 79 -16.80 -6.31 10.69
CA ALA A 79 -17.00 -7.45 11.58
C ALA A 79 -18.48 -7.50 11.96
N VAL A 80 -19.32 -8.03 11.07
CA VAL A 80 -20.74 -8.19 11.39
C VAL A 80 -20.89 -9.34 12.37
N ARG A 81 -21.21 -9.01 13.63
CA ARG A 81 -21.53 -9.98 14.69
C ARG A 81 -22.77 -10.77 14.28
N GLY A 82 -22.77 -12.08 14.59
CA GLY A 82 -23.91 -12.96 14.29
C GLY A 82 -23.91 -13.60 12.89
N THR A 83 -22.95 -13.30 12.02
CA THR A 83 -22.85 -13.99 10.71
C THR A 83 -21.98 -15.25 10.79
N LYS A 84 -22.30 -16.25 9.98
CA LYS A 84 -21.46 -17.45 9.79
C LYS A 84 -20.20 -17.16 8.97
N CYS A 85 -19.97 -15.91 8.59
CA CYS A 85 -18.90 -15.51 7.71
C CYS A 85 -17.96 -14.51 8.37
N LYS A 86 -16.74 -14.43 7.85
CA LYS A 86 -15.76 -13.42 8.23
C LYS A 86 -15.06 -12.89 6.99
N ASN A 87 -14.67 -11.63 7.05
CA ASN A 87 -13.79 -11.04 6.07
C ASN A 87 -12.35 -11.47 6.34
N VAL A 88 -11.67 -11.87 5.29
CA VAL A 88 -10.22 -12.09 5.27
C VAL A 88 -9.63 -11.25 4.13
N LYS A 89 -8.36 -10.89 4.25
CA LYS A 89 -7.62 -10.24 3.17
C LYS A 89 -6.87 -11.32 2.38
N ILE A 90 -7.14 -11.41 1.08
CA ILE A 90 -6.42 -12.29 0.15
C ILE A 90 -5.95 -11.42 -0.99
N ALA A 91 -4.63 -11.35 -1.22
CA ALA A 91 -4.03 -10.51 -2.27
C ALA A 91 -4.59 -9.07 -2.28
N CYS A 92 -4.72 -8.48 -1.09
CA CYS A 92 -5.27 -7.13 -0.87
C CYS A 92 -6.73 -6.91 -1.26
N GLN A 93 -7.48 -7.97 -1.54
CA GLN A 93 -8.92 -7.90 -1.69
C GLN A 93 -9.62 -8.46 -0.46
N THR A 94 -10.68 -7.77 -0.03
CA THR A 94 -11.56 -8.28 1.02
C THR A 94 -12.37 -9.45 0.47
N THR A 95 -12.19 -10.64 1.05
CA THR A 95 -12.90 -11.86 0.66
C THR A 95 -13.70 -12.37 1.85
N TRP A 96 -14.97 -12.74 1.62
CA TRP A 96 -15.80 -13.39 2.61
C TRP A 96 -15.59 -14.90 2.60
N VAL A 97 -15.21 -15.47 3.74
CA VAL A 97 -15.06 -16.92 3.95
C VAL A 97 -15.93 -17.39 5.09
N LEU A 98 -16.27 -18.68 5.10
CA LEU A 98 -16.99 -19.28 6.22
C LEU A 98 -16.12 -19.26 7.48
N ARG A 99 -16.74 -18.98 8.64
CA ARG A 99 -16.04 -19.04 9.94
C ARG A 99 -15.66 -20.46 10.32
N SER A 100 -16.53 -21.43 10.00
CA SER A 100 -16.30 -22.85 10.26
C SER A 100 -15.26 -23.48 9.34
N ASP A 101 -15.04 -22.91 8.15
CA ASP A 101 -14.06 -23.40 7.18
C ASP A 101 -13.55 -22.25 6.29
N THR A 102 -12.34 -21.76 6.58
CA THR A 102 -11.75 -20.62 5.87
C THR A 102 -11.28 -20.96 4.46
N LYS A 103 -11.28 -22.24 4.06
CA LYS A 103 -10.95 -22.65 2.69
C LYS A 103 -12.13 -22.46 1.74
N ARG A 104 -13.35 -22.25 2.28
CA ARG A 104 -14.58 -22.09 1.49
C ARG A 104 -15.02 -20.64 1.46
N LYS A 105 -15.36 -20.16 0.26
CA LYS A 105 -16.05 -18.87 0.07
C LYS A 105 -17.37 -18.86 0.84
N CYS A 106 -17.69 -17.75 1.47
CA CYS A 106 -18.99 -17.55 2.11
C CYS A 106 -20.10 -17.50 1.04
N PRO A 107 -21.18 -18.30 1.18
CA PRO A 107 -22.35 -18.18 0.31
C PRO A 107 -23.00 -16.80 0.41
N LYS A 108 -23.45 -16.23 -0.71
CA LYS A 108 -24.06 -14.89 -0.77
C LYS A 108 -25.21 -14.69 0.23
N HIS A 109 -26.06 -15.70 0.43
CA HIS A 109 -27.19 -15.64 1.36
C HIS A 109 -26.79 -15.62 2.85
N LEU A 110 -25.53 -15.96 3.18
CA LEU A 110 -24.97 -15.89 4.54
C LEU A 110 -24.10 -14.66 4.75
N MET A 111 -23.81 -13.92 3.68
CA MET A 111 -23.09 -12.66 3.76
C MET A 111 -24.01 -11.60 4.38
N PRO A 112 -23.49 -10.73 5.25
CA PRO A 112 -24.27 -9.59 5.70
C PRO A 112 -24.59 -8.70 4.49
N ILE A 113 -25.81 -8.15 4.47
CA ILE A 113 -26.22 -7.17 3.47
C ILE A 113 -25.29 -5.96 3.66
N SER A 114 -24.43 -5.71 2.68
CA SER A 114 -23.69 -4.45 2.61
C SER A 114 -24.72 -3.34 2.44
N ILE A 115 -24.97 -2.56 3.49
CA ILE A 115 -25.75 -1.33 3.39
C ILE A 115 -24.89 -0.36 2.56
N GLY A 116 -25.04 -0.43 1.23
CA GLY A 116 -24.16 0.24 0.26
C GLY A 116 -24.59 0.02 -1.19
N GLU A 117 -25.44 -0.97 -1.47
CA GLU A 117 -26.23 -1.04 -2.71
C GLU A 117 -27.69 -0.70 -2.41
N VAL A 118 -27.96 0.52 -1.98
CA VAL A 118 -29.32 1.10 -2.00
C VAL A 118 -29.30 2.28 -2.96
N GLY A 119 -29.94 2.12 -4.12
CA GLY A 119 -30.24 3.21 -5.05
C GLY A 119 -29.77 2.97 -6.48
N LYS A 120 -30.58 2.24 -7.25
CA LYS A 120 -30.91 2.68 -8.61
C LYS A 120 -32.10 3.62 -8.50
#